data_AF-A0A8D8YXG4-F1
#
_entry.id   AF-A0A8D8YXG4-F1
#
_cell.length_a   1.000
_cell.length_b   1.000
_cell.length_c   1.000
_cell.angle_alpha   90.00
_cell.angle_beta   90.00
_cell.angle_gamma   90.00
#
_symmetry.space_group_name_H-M   'P 1'
#
loop_
_entity.id
_entity.type
_entity.pdbx_description
1 polymer ?
#
loop_
_entity_poly.entity_id
_entity_poly.type
_entity_poly.pdbx_seq_one_letter_code
_entity_poly.pdbx_strand_id
1 'polypeptide(L)'
;GYDTIEVKVLDCDTISQVKEKSLDTIYRATPYSRRPRIDDFDIGWQFGNIDEQKKMLYDFDITNRVNKGWKKVNTLNHYRVPDGAHLTLMFKQNQSTIEPNIMTSPKKYQNDFETKWHLVKHHDNDNKKKGENSFSMVSEIYLTRLLATKGTLQKFVDDLFDTIFSTDHRGSALPFAIKHIFDFLDDQAIKYGITDPEVVHTWKSNTLLLRFWVNLVKNPNFVFDIHKSNIIDSCLSVVAQTLMDSCSTSDHTLGKGSPSTKLLYAKDIPIYKQKVRQYYLDIKTMPTISDQEIQVMLAEESYNHDSDVSTKWALYELYTYAAKYNEELTKTLENDESSLKQNISLKLKEVHTE
;
A
#
# COMPACT_ATOMS: atom_id res chain seq x y z
N GLY A 1 -35.41 -4.26 -14.86
CA GLY A 1 -34.65 -4.74 -16.03
C GLY A 1 -33.24 -5.04 -15.55
N TYR A 2 -32.58 -6.04 -16.12
CA TYR A 2 -31.15 -6.21 -15.86
C TYR A 2 -30.41 -5.15 -16.68
N ASP A 3 -29.83 -4.16 -16.01
CA ASP A 3 -28.99 -3.18 -16.69
C ASP A 3 -27.75 -3.89 -17.22
N THR A 4 -27.52 -3.79 -18.53
CA THR A 4 -26.33 -4.34 -19.17
C THR A 4 -25.21 -3.33 -19.07
N ILE A 5 -24.06 -3.74 -18.54
CA ILE A 5 -22.90 -2.88 -18.29
C ILE A 5 -21.73 -3.41 -19.09
N GLU A 6 -21.08 -2.55 -19.87
CA GLU A 6 -19.87 -2.90 -20.61
C GLU A 6 -18.66 -2.96 -19.67
N VAL A 7 -17.95 -4.08 -19.68
CA VAL A 7 -16.75 -4.33 -18.86
C VAL A 7 -15.58 -4.69 -19.77
N LYS A 8 -14.47 -3.96 -19.68
CA LYS A 8 -13.25 -4.26 -20.42
C LYS A 8 -12.43 -5.34 -19.72
N VAL A 9 -12.19 -6.44 -20.43
CA VAL A 9 -11.45 -7.62 -19.95
C VAL A 9 -10.45 -8.08 -21.02
N LEU A 10 -9.56 -9.01 -20.65
CA LEU A 10 -8.61 -9.66 -21.54
C LEU A 10 -8.96 -11.14 -21.68
N ASP A 11 -8.66 -11.72 -22.84
CA ASP A 11 -8.85 -13.16 -23.11
C ASP A 11 -8.06 -14.05 -22.13
N CYS A 12 -6.95 -13.52 -21.62
CA CYS A 12 -6.08 -14.17 -20.64
C CYS A 12 -6.52 -13.95 -19.19
N ASP A 13 -7.52 -13.12 -18.89
CA ASP A 13 -8.02 -12.94 -17.53
C ASP A 13 -8.60 -14.25 -16.99
N THR A 14 -8.29 -14.58 -15.72
CA THR A 14 -8.96 -15.66 -15.00
C THR A 14 -10.43 -15.31 -14.75
N ILE A 15 -11.24 -16.30 -14.42
CA ILE A 15 -12.66 -16.05 -14.12
C ILE A 15 -12.80 -15.16 -12.88
N SER A 16 -11.95 -15.32 -11.88
CA SER A 16 -11.91 -14.41 -10.72
C SER A 16 -11.50 -12.98 -11.10
N GLN A 17 -10.54 -12.79 -12.01
CA GLN A 17 -10.17 -11.45 -12.50
C GLN A 17 -11.30 -10.78 -13.29
N VAL A 18 -12.06 -11.54 -14.08
CA VAL A 18 -13.26 -11.04 -14.77
C VAL A 18 -14.32 -10.60 -13.76
N LYS A 19 -14.53 -11.38 -12.69
CA LYS A 19 -15.43 -10.98 -11.60
C LYS A 19 -14.96 -9.70 -10.92
N GLU A 20 -13.68 -9.59 -10.58
CA GLU A 20 -13.08 -8.40 -9.96
C GLU A 20 -13.29 -7.15 -10.84
N LYS A 21 -12.94 -7.21 -12.13
CA LYS A 21 -13.13 -6.10 -13.08
C LYS A 21 -14.59 -5.71 -13.27
N SER A 22 -15.48 -6.70 -13.23
CA SER A 22 -16.93 -6.47 -13.31
C SER A 22 -17.44 -5.76 -12.07
N LEU A 23 -17.06 -6.21 -10.87
CA LEU A 23 -17.42 -5.55 -9.61
C LEU A 23 -16.83 -4.14 -9.52
N ASP A 24 -15.59 -3.92 -9.96
CA ASP A 24 -14.99 -2.58 -10.02
C ASP A 24 -15.73 -1.63 -10.96
N THR A 25 -16.34 -2.16 -12.03
CA THR A 25 -17.14 -1.37 -12.97
C THR A 25 -18.52 -1.07 -12.39
N ILE A 26 -19.20 -2.09 -11.84
CA ILE A 26 -20.55 -1.97 -11.26
C ILE A 26 -20.53 -1.08 -10.00
N TYR A 27 -19.56 -1.28 -9.13
CA TYR A 27 -19.45 -0.62 -7.82
C TYR A 27 -18.40 0.49 -7.80
N ARG A 28 -18.09 1.10 -8.96
CA ARG A 28 -17.03 2.13 -9.08
C ARG A 28 -17.16 3.26 -8.06
N ALA A 29 -18.39 3.70 -7.78
CA ALA A 29 -18.68 4.79 -6.84
C ALA A 29 -18.86 4.33 -5.39
N THR A 30 -18.76 3.03 -5.12
CA THR A 30 -18.96 2.46 -3.78
C THR A 30 -17.60 2.23 -3.10
N PRO A 31 -17.42 2.62 -1.82
CA PRO A 31 -16.22 2.33 -1.04
C PRO A 31 -15.92 0.83 -0.99
N TYR A 32 -14.65 0.43 -1.04
CA TYR A 32 -14.28 -0.98 -1.23
C TYR A 32 -14.83 -1.89 -0.10
N SER A 33 -14.77 -1.44 1.15
CA SER A 33 -15.29 -2.18 2.32
C SER A 33 -16.78 -2.53 2.26
N ARG A 34 -17.56 -1.80 1.45
CA ARG A 34 -19.01 -1.99 1.29
C ARG A 34 -19.37 -2.81 0.05
N ARG A 35 -18.39 -3.22 -0.75
CA ARG A 35 -18.62 -4.02 -1.95
C ARG A 35 -18.82 -5.49 -1.58
N PRO A 36 -19.65 -6.24 -2.33
CA PRO A 36 -19.76 -7.67 -2.15
C PRO A 36 -18.46 -8.37 -2.57
N ARG A 37 -18.19 -9.56 -2.02
CA ARG A 37 -16.95 -10.28 -2.30
C ARG A 37 -17.03 -11.02 -3.62
N ILE A 38 -15.88 -11.20 -4.28
CA ILE A 38 -15.80 -11.98 -5.55
C ILE A 38 -16.34 -13.41 -5.40
N ASP A 39 -16.27 -13.97 -4.20
CA ASP A 39 -16.71 -15.34 -3.89
C ASP A 39 -18.22 -15.45 -3.77
N ASP A 40 -18.91 -14.33 -3.54
CA ASP A 40 -20.37 -14.26 -3.44
C ASP A 40 -21.03 -14.39 -4.82
N PHE A 41 -20.26 -14.34 -5.91
CA PHE A 41 -20.77 -14.41 -7.26
C PHE A 41 -20.24 -15.62 -8.04
N ASP A 42 -21.15 -16.19 -8.82
CA ASP A 42 -20.81 -17.00 -9.99
C ASP A 42 -21.04 -16.20 -11.27
N ILE A 43 -20.32 -16.57 -12.33
CA ILE A 43 -20.50 -15.97 -13.65
C ILE A 43 -20.98 -17.03 -14.64
N GLY A 44 -22.03 -16.70 -15.37
CA GLY A 44 -22.56 -17.54 -16.43
C GLY A 44 -22.42 -16.84 -17.77
N TRP A 45 -21.98 -17.56 -18.78
CA TRP A 45 -21.94 -17.09 -20.16
C TRP A 45 -23.16 -17.61 -20.91
N GLN A 46 -23.89 -16.71 -21.55
CA GLN A 46 -24.97 -17.05 -22.45
C GLN A 46 -24.42 -17.19 -23.87
N PHE A 47 -24.57 -18.37 -24.47
CA PHE A 47 -24.13 -18.65 -25.84
C PHE A 47 -25.33 -19.00 -26.72
N GLY A 48 -25.53 -18.22 -27.79
CA GLY A 48 -26.66 -18.38 -28.71
C GLY A 48 -27.93 -17.61 -28.30
N ASN A 49 -28.96 -17.66 -29.15
CA ASN A 49 -30.20 -16.89 -29.00
C ASN A 49 -31.26 -17.55 -28.09
N ILE A 50 -30.88 -18.57 -27.31
CA ILE A 50 -31.80 -19.33 -26.46
C ILE A 50 -31.36 -19.17 -25.00
N ASP A 51 -32.25 -18.68 -24.14
CA ASP A 51 -31.99 -18.44 -22.71
C ASP A 51 -31.56 -19.69 -21.92
N GLU A 52 -31.77 -20.89 -22.48
CA GLU A 52 -31.40 -22.17 -21.86
C GLU A 52 -29.94 -22.58 -22.08
N GLN A 53 -29.18 -21.92 -22.96
CA GLN A 53 -27.76 -22.25 -23.20
C GLN A 53 -26.83 -21.38 -22.36
N LYS A 54 -26.87 -21.59 -21.04
CA LYS A 54 -25.99 -20.92 -20.08
C LYS A 54 -24.88 -21.84 -19.60
N LYS A 55 -23.63 -21.43 -19.80
CA LYS A 55 -22.44 -22.13 -19.28
C LYS A 55 -21.87 -21.40 -18.08
N MET A 56 -21.83 -22.07 -16.93
CA MET A 56 -21.15 -21.56 -15.74
C MET A 56 -19.63 -21.59 -15.94
N LEU A 57 -18.96 -20.49 -15.61
CA LEU A 57 -17.50 -20.40 -15.70
C LEU A 57 -16.90 -20.39 -14.30
N TYR A 58 -15.84 -21.17 -14.13
CA TYR A 58 -15.05 -21.23 -12.90
C TYR A 58 -13.56 -21.20 -13.22
N ASP A 59 -12.75 -20.70 -12.27
CA ASP A 59 -11.29 -20.79 -12.34
C ASP A 59 -10.80 -22.24 -12.46
N PHE A 60 -11.54 -23.16 -11.84
CA PHE A 60 -11.32 -24.60 -11.94
C PHE A 60 -12.67 -25.33 -12.03
N ASP A 61 -12.82 -26.17 -13.04
CA ASP A 61 -13.95 -27.05 -13.29
C ASP A 61 -13.48 -28.42 -13.82
N ILE A 62 -14.42 -29.23 -14.30
CA ILE A 62 -14.16 -30.56 -14.88
C ILE A 62 -13.34 -30.53 -16.18
N THR A 63 -13.16 -29.36 -16.79
CA THR A 63 -12.46 -29.22 -18.07
C THR A 63 -10.96 -28.98 -17.89
N ASN A 64 -10.50 -28.64 -16.68
CA ASN A 64 -9.08 -28.49 -16.39
C ASN A 64 -8.35 -29.83 -16.49
N ARG A 65 -7.30 -29.87 -17.32
CA ARG A 65 -6.40 -31.03 -17.42
C ARG A 65 -5.22 -30.85 -16.47
N VAL A 66 -4.93 -31.86 -15.65
CA VAL A 66 -3.71 -31.93 -14.82
C VAL A 66 -2.60 -32.54 -15.67
N ASN A 67 -1.47 -31.84 -15.79
CA ASN A 67 -0.30 -32.33 -16.50
C ASN A 67 0.91 -32.32 -15.56
N LYS A 68 1.45 -33.50 -15.24
CA LYS A 68 2.60 -33.67 -14.34
C LYS A 68 2.44 -32.93 -13.00
N GLY A 69 1.26 -33.02 -12.39
CA GLY A 69 0.95 -32.32 -11.12
C GLY A 69 0.60 -30.84 -11.26
N TRP A 70 0.63 -30.27 -12.47
CA TRP A 70 0.28 -28.87 -12.70
C TRP A 70 -1.12 -28.71 -13.26
N LYS A 71 -1.87 -27.74 -12.72
CA LYS A 71 -3.21 -27.37 -13.18
C LYS A 71 -3.25 -25.90 -13.61
N LYS A 72 -3.60 -25.65 -14.87
CA LYS A 72 -3.75 -24.28 -15.39
C LYS A 72 -5.08 -23.69 -14.92
N VAL A 73 -5.10 -22.47 -14.43
CA VAL A 73 -6.34 -21.72 -14.13
C VAL A 73 -7.08 -21.44 -15.44
N ASN A 74 -8.41 -21.61 -15.45
CA ASN A 74 -9.23 -21.29 -16.61
C ASN A 74 -9.31 -19.77 -16.83
N THR A 75 -9.33 -19.36 -18.09
CA THR A 75 -9.46 -17.97 -18.55
C THR A 75 -10.62 -17.82 -19.52
N LEU A 76 -10.97 -16.60 -19.93
CA LEU A 76 -11.98 -16.41 -20.99
C LEU A 76 -11.63 -17.15 -22.29
N ASN A 77 -10.35 -17.12 -22.69
CA ASN A 77 -9.85 -17.86 -23.86
C ASN A 77 -10.00 -19.38 -23.71
N HIS A 78 -9.84 -19.94 -22.49
CA HIS A 78 -10.08 -21.37 -22.24
C HIS A 78 -11.52 -21.77 -22.60
N TYR A 79 -12.48 -20.91 -22.29
CA TYR A 79 -13.88 -21.11 -22.64
C TYR A 79 -14.25 -20.60 -24.04
N ARG A 80 -13.32 -19.94 -24.75
CA ARG A 80 -13.52 -19.30 -26.07
C ARG A 80 -14.63 -18.26 -26.07
N VAL A 81 -14.71 -17.48 -25.00
CA VAL A 81 -15.66 -16.36 -24.93
C VAL A 81 -15.28 -15.30 -25.97
N PRO A 82 -16.15 -14.96 -26.93
CA PRO A 82 -15.86 -13.97 -27.96
C PRO A 82 -16.00 -12.54 -27.42
N ASP A 83 -15.50 -11.58 -28.18
CA ASP A 83 -15.78 -10.16 -27.95
C ASP A 83 -17.28 -9.88 -28.08
N GLY A 84 -17.81 -8.95 -27.26
CA GLY A 84 -19.24 -8.65 -27.18
C GLY A 84 -20.12 -9.75 -26.54
N ALA A 85 -19.52 -10.77 -25.92
CA ALA A 85 -20.27 -11.81 -25.22
C ALA A 85 -21.06 -11.27 -24.01
N HIS A 86 -22.26 -11.81 -23.80
CA HIS A 86 -23.10 -11.48 -22.66
C HIS A 86 -22.81 -12.42 -21.48
N LEU A 87 -22.33 -11.85 -20.38
CA LEU A 87 -22.04 -12.56 -19.14
C LEU A 87 -23.01 -12.11 -18.04
N THR A 88 -23.53 -13.05 -17.26
CA THR A 88 -24.40 -12.76 -16.11
C THR A 88 -23.65 -13.03 -14.82
N LEU A 89 -23.52 -12.02 -13.96
CA LEU A 89 -23.13 -12.19 -12.56
C LEU A 89 -24.34 -12.62 -11.73
N MET A 90 -24.22 -13.75 -11.03
CA MET A 90 -25.27 -14.30 -10.18
C MET A 90 -24.79 -14.33 -8.73
N PHE A 91 -25.55 -13.68 -7.85
CA PHE A 91 -25.30 -13.76 -6.42
C PHE A 91 -25.67 -15.15 -5.90
N LYS A 92 -24.76 -15.75 -5.13
CA LYS A 92 -24.99 -17.01 -4.43
C LYS A 92 -25.89 -16.71 -3.24
N GLN A 93 -27.19 -16.99 -3.35
CA GLN A 93 -28.07 -16.91 -2.20
C GLN A 93 -27.59 -17.93 -1.13
N ASN A 94 -27.40 -17.47 0.11
CA ASN A 94 -27.03 -18.33 1.23
C ASN A 94 -28.02 -19.50 1.35
N GLN A 95 -27.55 -20.74 1.17
CA GLN A 95 -28.23 -21.92 1.68
C GLN A 95 -28.14 -21.90 3.21
N SER A 96 -29.15 -21.33 3.86
CA SER A 96 -29.35 -21.47 5.29
C SER A 96 -30.72 -22.11 5.56
N THR A 97 -30.83 -23.44 5.43
CA THR A 97 -31.65 -24.35 6.27
C THR A 97 -31.56 -25.82 5.80
N ILE A 98 -31.04 -26.69 6.68
CA ILE A 98 -31.45 -28.08 6.98
C ILE A 98 -31.13 -29.24 5.97
N GLU A 99 -30.10 -30.02 6.35
CA GLU A 99 -29.96 -31.51 6.34
C GLU A 99 -29.49 -32.34 5.10
N PRO A 100 -28.94 -33.58 5.34
CA PRO A 100 -27.75 -34.10 4.66
C PRO A 100 -28.03 -35.05 3.47
N ASN A 101 -27.01 -35.18 2.62
CA ASN A 101 -26.85 -36.14 1.52
C ASN A 101 -27.85 -36.03 0.36
N ILE A 102 -27.41 -35.45 -0.76
CA ILE A 102 -27.06 -36.17 -2.02
C ILE A 102 -26.45 -35.14 -2.99
N MET A 103 -25.15 -35.32 -3.23
CA MET A 103 -24.42 -35.14 -4.50
C MET A 103 -24.89 -34.04 -5.49
N THR A 104 -24.14 -32.92 -5.56
CA THR A 104 -23.48 -32.37 -6.77
C THR A 104 -22.85 -30.98 -6.52
N SER A 105 -22.30 -30.73 -5.33
CA SER A 105 -21.26 -29.71 -5.18
C SER A 105 -19.92 -30.34 -5.59
N PRO A 106 -19.07 -29.70 -6.42
CA PRO A 106 -17.70 -30.15 -6.59
C PRO A 106 -17.03 -29.98 -5.23
N LYS A 107 -16.97 -31.08 -4.48
CA LYS A 107 -16.30 -31.17 -3.19
C LYS A 107 -14.91 -30.56 -3.35
N LYS A 108 -14.55 -29.69 -2.40
CA LYS A 108 -13.17 -29.29 -2.12
C LYS A 108 -12.36 -30.53 -1.68
N TYR A 109 -12.11 -31.46 -2.60
CA TYR A 109 -10.98 -32.36 -2.51
C TYR A 109 -9.80 -31.58 -3.10
N GLN A 110 -9.22 -30.70 -2.30
CA GLN A 110 -7.86 -30.24 -2.57
C GLN A 110 -6.97 -31.47 -2.39
N ASN A 111 -6.59 -32.09 -3.50
CA ASN A 111 -5.34 -32.84 -3.52
C ASN A 111 -4.24 -31.81 -3.23
N ASP A 112 -3.64 -31.89 -2.04
CA ASP A 112 -2.52 -31.04 -1.59
C ASP A 112 -1.22 -31.19 -2.42
N PHE A 113 -1.27 -31.92 -3.55
CA PHE A 113 -0.14 -32.18 -4.44
C PHE A 113 -0.23 -31.50 -5.80
N GLU A 114 -1.30 -30.72 -6.08
CA GLU A 114 -1.50 -30.06 -7.38
C GLU A 114 -1.04 -28.59 -7.37
N THR A 115 0.01 -28.27 -8.12
CA THR A 115 0.50 -26.90 -8.25
C THR A 115 -0.28 -26.13 -9.33
N LYS A 116 -0.86 -24.99 -8.94
CA LYS A 116 -1.67 -24.14 -9.81
C LYS A 116 -0.79 -23.12 -10.55
N TRP A 117 -1.11 -22.82 -11.80
CA TRP A 117 -0.41 -21.79 -12.58
C TRP A 117 -1.35 -21.07 -13.56
N HIS A 118 -0.99 -19.85 -13.95
CA HIS A 118 -1.77 -19.05 -14.90
C HIS A 118 -0.96 -18.72 -16.16
N LEU A 119 -0.13 -17.69 -16.13
CA LEU A 119 0.73 -17.30 -17.26
C LEU A 119 2.17 -17.81 -17.15
N VAL A 120 2.68 -18.02 -15.94
CA VAL A 120 4.08 -18.43 -15.68
C VAL A 120 4.10 -19.75 -14.91
N LYS A 121 4.93 -20.70 -15.36
CA LYS A 121 5.28 -21.92 -14.62
C LYS A 121 6.71 -21.79 -14.10
N HIS A 122 6.90 -21.78 -12.79
CA HIS A 122 8.22 -21.53 -12.21
C HIS A 122 9.22 -22.69 -12.40
N HIS A 123 8.77 -23.96 -12.44
CA HIS A 123 9.66 -25.14 -12.47
C HIS A 123 10.10 -25.63 -13.88
N ASP A 124 9.59 -25.07 -14.98
CA ASP A 124 10.09 -25.42 -16.32
C ASP A 124 11.46 -24.76 -16.63
N ASN A 125 11.98 -23.91 -15.73
CA ASN A 125 13.29 -23.29 -15.85
C ASN A 125 14.45 -24.13 -15.30
N ASP A 126 14.22 -25.05 -14.35
CA ASP A 126 15.32 -25.83 -13.75
C ASP A 126 15.81 -26.99 -14.63
N ASN A 127 14.97 -27.45 -15.57
CA ASN A 127 15.28 -28.56 -16.48
C ASN A 127 15.79 -28.13 -17.87
N LYS A 128 15.92 -26.83 -18.13
CA LYS A 128 16.62 -26.35 -19.34
C LYS A 128 18.10 -26.23 -19.04
N LYS A 129 18.86 -27.22 -19.55
CA LYS A 129 20.32 -27.20 -19.59
C LYS A 129 20.84 -25.79 -19.89
N LYS A 130 21.79 -25.32 -19.09
CA LYS A 130 22.63 -24.15 -19.36
C LYS A 130 23.20 -24.26 -20.78
N GLY A 131 22.59 -23.59 -21.73
CA GLY A 131 22.99 -23.57 -23.12
C GLY A 131 21.81 -23.12 -23.97
N GLU A 132 21.99 -22.00 -24.67
CA GLU A 132 21.05 -21.38 -25.62
C GLU A 132 19.96 -20.47 -25.03
N ASN A 133 20.30 -19.18 -24.98
CA ASN A 133 19.49 -18.06 -25.48
C ASN A 133 18.02 -17.93 -25.04
N SER A 134 17.65 -18.24 -23.79
CA SER A 134 16.27 -18.01 -23.31
C SER A 134 16.11 -17.00 -22.16
N PHE A 135 17.20 -16.45 -21.59
CA PHE A 135 17.11 -15.45 -20.51
C PHE A 135 17.68 -14.07 -20.82
N SER A 136 18.62 -13.95 -21.77
CA SER A 136 19.21 -12.65 -22.11
C SER A 136 18.37 -11.83 -23.09
N MET A 137 17.48 -12.48 -23.86
CA MET A 137 16.70 -11.82 -24.91
C MET A 137 15.48 -11.03 -24.40
N VAL A 138 15.11 -11.15 -23.12
CA VAL A 138 13.82 -10.65 -22.60
C VAL A 138 13.94 -9.49 -21.60
N SER A 139 15.11 -9.25 -21.00
CA SER A 139 15.31 -8.14 -20.06
C SER A 139 15.11 -6.76 -20.72
N GLU A 140 15.52 -6.58 -21.98
CA GLU A 140 15.35 -5.33 -22.72
C GLU A 140 13.89 -5.06 -23.11
N ILE A 141 13.12 -6.10 -23.51
CA ILE A 141 11.67 -5.95 -23.81
C ILE A 141 10.91 -5.51 -22.56
N TYR A 142 11.26 -6.07 -21.40
CA TYR A 142 10.65 -5.66 -20.13
C TYR A 142 11.06 -4.24 -19.74
N LEU A 143 12.29 -3.81 -20.02
CA LEU A 143 12.73 -2.44 -19.74
C LEU A 143 11.93 -1.42 -20.56
N THR A 144 11.70 -1.66 -21.85
CA THR A 144 10.87 -0.78 -22.69
C THR A 144 9.43 -0.68 -22.16
N ARG A 145 8.86 -1.79 -21.67
CA ARG A 145 7.53 -1.79 -21.02
C ARG A 145 7.52 -1.02 -19.71
N LEU A 146 8.56 -1.18 -18.88
CA LEU A 146 8.71 -0.41 -17.64
C LEU A 146 8.82 1.09 -17.92
N LEU A 147 9.61 1.47 -18.93
CA LEU A 147 9.74 2.86 -19.38
C LEU A 147 8.42 3.41 -19.92
N ALA A 148 7.67 2.63 -20.70
CA ALA A 148 6.36 3.04 -21.20
C ALA A 148 5.36 3.26 -20.05
N THR A 149 5.28 2.33 -19.09
CA THR A 149 4.42 2.47 -17.91
C THR A 149 4.84 3.69 -17.07
N LYS A 150 6.15 3.87 -16.84
CA LYS A 150 6.68 5.05 -16.14
C LYS A 150 6.32 6.33 -16.86
N GLY A 151 6.48 6.39 -18.18
CA GLY A 151 6.08 7.54 -19.00
C GLY A 151 4.61 7.90 -18.86
N THR A 152 3.72 6.91 -18.87
CA THR A 152 2.27 7.11 -18.66
C THR A 152 1.94 7.64 -17.26
N LEU A 153 2.65 7.16 -16.23
CA LEU A 153 2.41 7.54 -14.84
C LEU A 153 3.18 8.79 -14.39
N GLN A 154 4.13 9.26 -15.20
CA GLN A 154 5.10 10.30 -14.83
C GLN A 154 4.45 11.55 -14.26
N LYS A 155 3.44 12.08 -14.96
CA LYS A 155 2.74 13.30 -14.53
C LYS A 155 2.10 13.15 -13.14
N PHE A 156 1.51 11.99 -12.84
CA PHE A 156 0.89 11.75 -11.53
C PHE A 156 1.93 11.68 -10.41
N VAL A 157 3.11 11.13 -10.70
CA VAL A 157 4.23 11.10 -9.75
C VAL A 157 4.79 12.50 -9.53
N ASP A 158 4.96 13.28 -10.59
CA ASP A 158 5.42 14.67 -10.52
C ASP A 158 4.44 15.53 -9.73
N ASP A 159 3.14 15.48 -10.06
CA ASP A 159 2.09 16.23 -9.36
C ASP A 159 2.04 15.88 -7.87
N LEU A 160 2.23 14.60 -7.52
CA LEU A 160 2.31 14.14 -6.14
C LEU A 160 3.53 14.73 -5.42
N PHE A 161 4.72 14.64 -6.02
CA PHE A 161 5.95 15.14 -5.40
C PHE A 161 5.94 16.67 -5.28
N ASP A 162 5.41 17.37 -6.28
CA ASP A 162 5.24 18.82 -6.24
C ASP A 162 4.26 19.24 -5.14
N THR A 163 3.23 18.44 -4.89
CA THR A 163 2.32 18.69 -3.77
C THR A 163 2.99 18.44 -2.42
N ILE A 164 3.77 17.36 -2.29
CA ILE A 164 4.48 17.01 -1.04
C ILE A 164 5.56 18.05 -0.70
N PHE A 165 6.26 18.58 -1.71
CA PHE A 165 7.38 19.52 -1.54
C PHE A 165 6.97 20.99 -1.73
N SER A 166 5.70 21.33 -1.54
CA SER A 166 5.24 22.73 -1.61
C SER A 166 5.01 23.33 -0.23
N THR A 167 5.30 24.64 -0.12
CA THR A 167 4.95 25.48 1.04
C THR A 167 3.63 26.22 0.86
N ASP A 168 3.14 26.33 -0.38
CA ASP A 168 1.81 26.83 -0.74
C ASP A 168 1.29 26.00 -1.93
N HIS A 169 0.22 25.24 -1.72
CA HIS A 169 -0.41 24.49 -2.79
C HIS A 169 -1.89 24.82 -2.86
N ARG A 170 -2.32 25.43 -3.98
CA ARG A 170 -3.72 25.81 -4.25
C ARG A 170 -4.34 26.73 -3.18
N GLY A 171 -3.54 27.58 -2.56
CA GLY A 171 -3.99 28.52 -1.52
C GLY A 171 -4.06 27.92 -0.12
N SER A 172 -3.62 26.67 0.06
CA SER A 172 -3.40 26.07 1.37
C SER A 172 -1.96 26.35 1.82
N ALA A 173 -1.84 27.04 2.96
CA ALA A 173 -0.55 27.26 3.62
C ALA A 173 0.04 25.96 4.18
N LEU A 174 1.36 25.91 4.32
CA LEU A 174 2.07 24.82 4.98
C LEU A 174 1.52 24.53 6.39
N PRO A 175 1.31 23.26 6.77
CA PRO A 175 0.94 22.89 8.14
C PRO A 175 1.91 23.43 9.19
N PHE A 176 1.39 24.08 10.23
CA PHE A 176 2.18 24.67 11.32
C PHE A 176 3.10 23.67 12.02
N ALA A 177 2.66 22.42 12.18
CA ALA A 177 3.46 21.35 12.76
C ALA A 177 4.79 21.11 12.00
N ILE A 178 4.79 21.25 10.67
CA ILE A 178 6.00 21.04 9.84
C ILE A 178 6.98 22.19 10.07
N LYS A 179 6.51 23.44 10.03
CA LYS A 179 7.36 24.61 10.30
C LYS A 179 7.94 24.55 11.72
N HIS A 180 7.09 24.30 12.72
CA HIS A 180 7.52 24.22 14.11
C HIS A 180 8.59 23.14 14.34
N ILE A 181 8.38 21.92 13.85
CA ILE A 181 9.35 20.84 14.04
C ILE A 181 10.65 21.08 13.26
N PHE A 182 10.60 21.74 12.10
CA PHE A 182 11.80 22.07 11.34
C PHE A 182 12.61 23.19 11.98
N ASP A 183 11.95 24.21 12.52
CA ASP A 183 12.62 25.26 13.31
C ASP A 183 13.26 24.66 14.57
N PHE A 184 12.56 23.76 15.27
CA PHE A 184 13.13 23.04 16.41
C PHE A 184 14.42 22.28 16.03
N LEU A 185 14.45 21.60 14.87
CA LEU A 185 15.64 20.88 14.40
C LEU A 185 16.78 21.83 14.04
N ASP A 186 16.48 22.98 13.42
CA ASP A 186 17.47 24.03 13.14
C ASP A 186 18.05 24.59 14.44
N ASP A 187 17.22 24.86 15.45
CA ASP A 187 17.65 25.36 16.77
C ASP A 187 18.50 24.34 17.53
N GLN A 188 18.15 23.04 17.47
CA GLN A 188 19.01 22.00 18.05
C GLN A 188 20.37 21.96 17.36
N ALA A 189 20.42 22.10 16.04
CA ALA A 189 21.69 22.14 15.32
C ALA A 189 22.56 23.32 15.76
N ILE A 190 21.97 24.51 15.92
CA ILE A 190 22.67 25.70 16.44
C ILE A 190 23.16 25.47 17.87
N LYS A 191 22.29 24.97 18.76
CA LYS A 191 22.59 24.71 20.18
C LYS A 191 23.81 23.79 20.36
N TYR A 192 23.95 22.78 19.50
CA TYR A 192 25.05 21.82 19.55
C TYR A 192 26.22 22.17 18.62
N GLY A 193 26.22 23.35 17.99
CA GLY A 193 27.31 23.82 17.13
C GLY A 193 27.48 23.04 15.83
N ILE A 194 26.42 22.43 15.31
CA ILE A 194 26.42 21.68 14.06
C ILE A 194 26.39 22.66 12.89
N THR A 195 27.48 22.69 12.12
CA THR A 195 27.65 23.62 10.99
C THR A 195 27.39 22.98 9.63
N ASP A 196 27.38 21.65 9.56
CA ASP A 196 27.12 20.90 8.32
C ASP A 196 25.62 20.89 8.00
N PRO A 197 25.18 21.53 6.90
CA PRO A 197 23.77 21.58 6.50
C PRO A 197 23.20 20.20 6.10
N GLU A 198 24.05 19.23 5.73
CA GLU A 198 23.60 17.88 5.37
C GLU A 198 23.02 17.11 6.58
N VAL A 199 23.53 17.39 7.78
CA VAL A 199 23.03 16.77 9.02
C VAL A 199 21.58 17.17 9.25
N VAL A 200 21.29 18.47 9.16
CA VAL A 200 19.94 19.02 9.36
C VAL A 200 18.99 18.58 8.25
N HIS A 201 19.46 18.57 7.00
CA HIS A 201 18.71 17.99 5.87
C HIS A 201 18.31 16.54 6.15
N THR A 202 19.24 15.74 6.68
CA THR A 202 19.02 14.33 7.03
C THR A 202 18.02 14.20 8.17
N TRP A 203 18.09 15.04 9.20
CA TRP A 203 17.11 15.07 10.29
C TRP A 203 15.70 15.39 9.78
N LYS A 204 15.53 16.46 8.99
CA LYS A 204 14.24 16.85 8.40
C LYS A 204 13.64 15.72 7.55
N SER A 205 14.48 15.07 6.74
CA SER A 205 14.07 13.93 5.90
C SER A 205 13.66 12.72 6.73
N ASN A 206 14.42 12.37 7.76
CA ASN A 206 14.13 11.24 8.66
C ASN A 206 12.93 11.47 9.56
N THR A 207 12.58 12.72 9.85
CA THR A 207 11.43 13.09 10.69
C THR A 207 10.13 13.05 9.90
N LEU A 208 10.10 13.66 8.71
CA LEU A 208 8.86 13.83 7.94
C LEU A 208 8.80 12.92 6.72
N LEU A 209 9.66 13.15 5.73
CA LEU A 209 9.51 12.53 4.40
C LEU A 209 9.61 11.00 4.45
N LEU A 210 10.59 10.46 5.17
CA LEU A 210 10.85 9.01 5.20
C LEU A 210 9.95 8.23 6.15
N ARG A 211 9.38 8.88 7.17
CA ARG A 211 8.49 8.23 8.15
C ARG A 211 7.02 8.37 7.80
N PHE A 212 6.60 9.56 7.40
CA PHE A 212 5.21 9.87 7.11
C PHE A 212 4.90 9.66 5.63
N TRP A 213 5.54 10.41 4.73
CA TRP A 213 5.16 10.43 3.32
C TRP A 213 5.48 9.13 2.58
N VAL A 214 6.68 8.55 2.76
CA VAL A 214 7.01 7.23 2.19
C VAL A 214 6.01 6.17 2.63
N ASN A 215 5.56 6.21 3.88
CA ASN A 215 4.58 5.26 4.40
C ASN A 215 3.19 5.45 3.77
N LEU A 216 2.72 6.69 3.63
CA LEU A 216 1.44 6.99 2.98
C LEU A 216 1.44 6.66 1.48
N VAL A 217 2.52 6.97 0.76
CA VAL A 217 2.66 6.63 -0.67
C VAL A 217 2.61 5.12 -0.87
N LYS A 218 3.26 4.35 0.03
CA LYS A 218 3.24 2.88 -0.02
C LYS A 218 1.89 2.29 0.41
N ASN A 219 1.18 2.96 1.31
CA ASN A 219 -0.05 2.47 1.93
C ASN A 219 -1.21 3.46 1.78
N PRO A 220 -1.68 3.72 0.55
CA PRO A 220 -2.81 4.63 0.31
C PRO A 220 -4.11 4.13 0.95
N ASN A 221 -4.22 2.83 1.24
CA ASN A 221 -5.32 2.24 1.97
C ASN A 221 -5.40 2.65 3.46
N PHE A 222 -4.41 3.38 3.99
CA PHE A 222 -4.52 4.04 5.30
C PHE A 222 -5.36 5.31 5.24
N VAL A 223 -5.48 5.91 4.05
CA VAL A 223 -6.21 7.17 3.83
C VAL A 223 -7.53 6.91 3.11
N PHE A 224 -7.54 5.94 2.18
CA PHE A 224 -8.69 5.67 1.32
C PHE A 224 -9.23 4.25 1.54
N ASP A 225 -10.55 4.09 1.43
CA ASP A 225 -11.21 2.78 1.44
C ASP A 225 -11.06 2.08 0.07
N ILE A 226 -9.86 1.55 -0.16
CA ILE A 226 -9.45 0.89 -1.40
C ILE A 226 -8.76 -0.44 -1.12
N HIS A 227 -8.83 -1.35 -2.09
CA HIS A 227 -8.03 -2.56 -2.09
C HIS A 227 -6.70 -2.34 -2.79
N LYS A 228 -5.60 -2.57 -2.07
CA LYS A 228 -4.25 -2.55 -2.63
C LYS A 228 -3.85 -3.97 -3.04
N SER A 229 -3.83 -4.24 -4.35
CA SER A 229 -3.32 -5.52 -4.87
C SER A 229 -1.80 -5.59 -4.80
N ASN A 230 -1.23 -6.81 -4.84
CA ASN A 230 0.23 -7.03 -4.79
C ASN A 230 1.00 -6.32 -5.93
N ILE A 231 0.38 -6.19 -7.10
CA ILE A 231 0.98 -5.49 -8.25
C ILE A 231 1.04 -4.00 -7.95
N ILE A 232 -0.04 -3.41 -7.44
CA ILE A 232 -0.08 -2.00 -7.05
C ILE A 232 0.90 -1.72 -5.91
N ASP A 233 0.98 -2.59 -4.90
CA ASP A 233 1.97 -2.49 -3.82
C ASP A 233 3.41 -2.48 -4.35
N SER A 234 3.71 -3.33 -5.32
CA SER A 234 5.01 -3.37 -5.98
C SER A 234 5.30 -2.07 -6.75
N CYS A 235 4.32 -1.54 -7.50
CA CYS A 235 4.45 -0.27 -8.23
C CYS A 235 4.65 0.92 -7.29
N LEU A 236 3.84 1.02 -6.23
CA LEU A 236 3.94 2.08 -5.23
C LEU A 236 5.26 2.01 -4.45
N SER A 237 5.81 0.80 -4.25
CA SER A 237 7.14 0.64 -3.65
C SER A 237 8.25 1.26 -4.50
N VAL A 238 8.13 1.24 -5.84
CA VAL A 238 9.08 1.93 -6.74
C VAL A 238 8.96 3.45 -6.62
N VAL A 239 7.74 3.97 -6.55
CA VAL A 239 7.49 5.41 -6.35
C VAL A 239 8.00 5.87 -4.97
N ALA A 240 7.72 5.10 -3.92
CA ALA A 240 8.19 5.36 -2.56
C ALA A 240 9.72 5.31 -2.45
N GLN A 241 10.38 4.37 -3.16
CA GLN A 241 11.83 4.34 -3.23
C GLN A 241 12.39 5.58 -3.95
N THR A 242 11.72 6.03 -5.01
CA THR A 242 12.11 7.26 -5.73
C THR A 242 12.00 8.48 -4.82
N LEU A 243 10.94 8.57 -4.00
CA LEU A 243 10.79 9.60 -2.97
C LEU A 243 11.94 9.56 -1.96
N MET A 244 12.28 8.36 -1.47
CA MET A 244 13.40 8.17 -0.54
C MET A 244 14.74 8.60 -1.15
N ASP A 245 15.02 8.19 -2.38
CA ASP A 245 16.24 8.53 -3.11
C ASP A 245 16.36 10.05 -3.35
N SER A 246 15.21 10.73 -3.53
CA SER A 246 15.11 12.19 -3.66
C SER A 246 15.46 12.94 -2.36
N CYS A 247 15.33 12.28 -1.20
CA CYS A 247 15.67 12.86 0.10
C CYS A 247 17.17 12.73 0.44
N SER A 248 17.92 11.86 -0.26
CA SER A 248 19.33 11.62 0.04
C SER A 248 20.23 12.81 -0.32
N THR A 249 21.24 13.11 0.49
CA THR A 249 22.29 14.09 0.14
C THR A 249 23.34 13.51 -0.80
N SER A 250 23.56 12.19 -0.77
CA SER A 250 24.63 11.52 -1.53
C SER A 250 24.36 11.42 -3.04
N ASP A 251 25.41 11.62 -3.84
CA ASP A 251 25.32 11.48 -5.29
C ASP A 251 25.05 10.04 -5.72
N HIS A 252 24.27 9.92 -6.80
CA HIS A 252 23.81 8.64 -7.31
C HIS A 252 24.87 8.01 -8.22
N THR A 253 25.59 7.02 -7.71
CA THR A 253 26.46 6.18 -8.54
C THR A 253 25.64 5.09 -9.22
N LEU A 254 25.42 5.24 -10.53
CA LEU A 254 24.73 4.25 -11.34
C LEU A 254 25.76 3.37 -12.05
N GLY A 255 25.62 2.05 -11.87
CA GLY A 255 26.47 1.06 -12.52
C GLY A 255 25.63 -0.07 -13.12
N LYS A 256 26.32 -0.99 -13.82
CA LYS A 256 25.67 -2.16 -14.43
C LYS A 256 24.97 -3.09 -13.43
N GLY A 257 25.29 -2.99 -12.13
CA GLY A 257 24.64 -3.73 -11.05
C GLY A 257 23.52 -2.96 -10.33
N SER A 258 23.21 -1.72 -10.74
CA SER A 258 22.14 -0.95 -10.13
C SER A 258 20.76 -1.59 -10.42
N PRO A 259 19.87 -1.70 -9.42
CA PRO A 259 18.52 -2.22 -9.63
C PRO A 259 17.77 -1.45 -10.73
N SER A 260 16.96 -2.16 -11.54
CA SER A 260 16.18 -1.56 -12.63
C SER A 260 15.26 -0.42 -12.16
N THR A 261 14.76 -0.50 -10.93
CA THR A 261 13.95 0.55 -10.29
C THR A 261 14.72 1.84 -10.10
N LYS A 262 16.01 1.77 -9.73
CA LYS A 262 16.90 2.94 -9.61
C LYS A 262 17.25 3.52 -10.97
N LEU A 263 17.41 2.69 -11.99
CA LEU A 263 17.65 3.15 -13.36
C LEU A 263 16.44 3.86 -13.97
N LEU A 264 15.22 3.47 -13.55
CA LEU A 264 13.97 3.96 -14.11
C LEU A 264 13.74 5.47 -13.86
N TYR A 265 14.14 5.96 -12.68
CA TYR A 265 14.01 7.37 -12.27
C TYR A 265 15.35 8.10 -12.14
N ALA A 266 16.44 7.48 -12.61
CA ALA A 266 17.81 8.01 -12.52
C ALA A 266 17.95 9.47 -12.99
N LYS A 267 17.23 9.85 -14.06
CA LYS A 267 17.29 11.20 -14.64
C LYS A 267 16.45 12.22 -13.86
N ASP A 268 15.43 11.76 -13.15
CA ASP A 268 14.46 12.60 -12.44
C ASP A 268 14.92 12.89 -11.01
N ILE A 269 15.64 11.95 -10.37
CA ILE A 269 16.11 12.08 -8.98
C ILE A 269 16.90 13.38 -8.71
N PRO A 270 17.86 13.83 -9.56
CA PRO A 270 18.54 15.10 -9.32
C PRO A 270 17.59 16.31 -9.28
N ILE A 271 16.52 16.29 -10.07
CA ILE A 271 15.49 17.33 -10.10
C ILE A 271 14.69 17.30 -8.80
N TYR A 272 14.26 16.11 -8.36
CA TYR A 272 13.53 15.96 -7.10
C TYR A 272 14.39 16.32 -5.88
N LYS A 273 15.68 15.98 -5.87
CA LYS A 273 16.63 16.43 -4.83
C LYS A 273 16.68 17.95 -4.73
N GLN A 274 16.69 18.63 -5.88
CA GLN A 274 16.67 20.09 -5.89
C GLN A 274 15.35 20.64 -5.31
N LYS A 275 14.21 20.02 -5.63
CA LYS A 275 12.91 20.38 -5.05
C LYS A 275 12.90 20.19 -3.53
N VAL A 276 13.43 19.08 -3.01
CA VAL A 276 13.54 18.84 -1.56
C VAL A 276 14.42 19.89 -0.87
N ARG A 277 15.57 20.24 -1.46
CA ARG A 277 16.44 21.29 -0.93
C ARG A 277 15.73 22.65 -0.90
N GLN A 278 15.03 22.99 -1.97
CA GLN A 278 14.26 24.23 -2.06
C GLN A 278 13.14 24.26 -1.02
N TYR A 279 12.39 23.18 -0.88
CA TYR A 279 11.34 23.03 0.13
C TYR A 279 11.85 23.31 1.55
N TYR A 280 12.99 22.74 1.94
CA TYR A 280 13.58 23.00 3.26
C TYR A 280 14.06 24.43 3.44
N LEU A 281 14.58 25.06 2.38
CA LEU A 281 15.01 26.46 2.40
C LEU A 281 13.80 27.40 2.51
N ASP A 282 12.74 27.14 1.75
CA ASP A 282 11.52 27.93 1.76
C ASP A 282 10.90 27.90 3.16
N ILE A 283 10.76 26.72 3.78
CA ILE A 283 10.27 26.59 5.16
C ILE A 283 11.15 27.37 6.14
N LYS A 284 12.48 27.32 5.99
CA LYS A 284 13.40 28.04 6.87
C LYS A 284 13.22 29.55 6.79
N THR A 285 12.88 30.07 5.61
CA THR A 285 12.64 31.52 5.41
C THR A 285 11.26 32.00 5.85
N MET A 286 10.32 31.08 6.12
CA MET A 286 9.01 31.43 6.67
C MET A 286 9.13 32.05 8.07
N PRO A 287 8.18 32.91 8.47
CA PRO A 287 8.10 33.45 9.82
C PRO A 287 8.09 32.34 10.88
N THR A 288 8.77 32.58 12.00
CA THR A 288 8.75 31.70 13.16
C THR A 288 7.35 31.66 13.76
N ILE A 289 6.89 30.48 14.14
CA ILE A 289 5.60 30.29 14.80
C ILE A 289 5.78 30.50 16.30
N SER A 290 4.90 31.29 16.92
CA SER A 290 4.92 31.51 18.35
C SER A 290 4.40 30.29 19.13
N ASP A 291 4.87 30.12 20.37
CA ASP A 291 4.39 29.06 21.27
C ASP A 291 2.87 29.13 21.48
N GLN A 292 2.31 30.35 21.50
CA GLN A 292 0.86 30.56 21.65
C GLN A 292 0.08 30.02 20.44
N GLU A 293 0.55 30.25 19.22
CA GLU A 293 -0.09 29.74 18.00
C GLU A 293 -0.09 28.20 17.96
N ILE A 294 1.01 27.57 18.38
CA ILE A 294 1.11 26.11 18.44
C ILE A 294 0.19 25.55 19.51
N GLN A 295 0.12 26.18 20.70
CA GLN A 295 -0.78 25.74 21.76
C GLN A 295 -2.25 25.83 21.34
N VAL A 296 -2.65 26.88 20.62
CA VAL A 296 -3.99 27.02 20.08
C VAL A 296 -4.29 25.90 19.07
N MET A 297 -3.39 25.66 18.12
CA MET A 297 -3.54 24.59 17.13
C MET A 297 -3.64 23.20 17.80
N LEU A 298 -2.77 22.89 18.75
CA LEU A 298 -2.80 21.61 19.47
C LEU A 298 -4.06 21.44 20.32
N ALA A 299 -4.55 22.53 20.95
CA ALA A 299 -5.79 22.50 21.71
C ALA A 299 -7.02 22.27 20.83
N GLU A 300 -7.06 22.89 19.64
CA GLU A 300 -8.12 22.68 18.66
C GLU A 300 -8.16 21.23 18.17
N GLU A 301 -7.02 20.66 17.77
CA GLU A 301 -6.91 19.26 17.37
C GLU A 301 -7.26 18.30 18.52
N SER A 302 -6.83 18.59 19.76
CA SER A 302 -7.18 17.77 20.93
C SER A 302 -8.68 17.77 21.19
N TYR A 303 -9.35 18.91 21.02
CA TYR A 303 -10.79 19.02 21.19
C TYR A 303 -11.55 18.27 20.10
N ASN A 304 -11.12 18.38 18.84
CA ASN A 304 -11.78 17.74 17.71
C ASN A 304 -11.73 16.21 17.77
N HIS A 305 -10.72 15.64 18.45
CA HIS A 305 -10.47 14.20 18.50
C HIS A 305 -10.65 13.58 19.90
N ASP A 306 -11.18 14.32 20.88
CA ASP A 306 -11.33 13.85 22.28
C ASP A 306 -12.16 12.56 22.40
N SER A 307 -13.16 12.39 21.52
CA SER A 307 -14.04 11.22 21.52
C SER A 307 -13.63 10.10 20.56
N ASP A 308 -12.59 10.29 19.75
CA ASP A 308 -12.26 9.36 18.66
C ASP A 308 -11.52 8.12 19.16
N VAL A 309 -10.82 8.23 20.29
CA VAL A 309 -9.97 7.17 20.84
C VAL A 309 -10.34 6.90 22.28
N SER A 310 -10.49 5.61 22.62
CA SER A 310 -10.76 5.22 24.00
C SER A 310 -9.47 5.24 24.85
N THR A 311 -9.23 6.36 25.52
CA THR A 311 -8.12 6.56 26.46
C THR A 311 -8.02 5.45 27.51
N LYS A 312 -9.15 4.94 28.00
CA LYS A 312 -9.18 3.84 28.99
C LYS A 312 -8.51 2.56 28.49
N TRP A 313 -8.75 2.18 27.23
CA TRP A 313 -8.16 0.97 26.64
C TRP A 313 -6.67 1.18 26.34
N ALA A 314 -6.30 2.37 25.85
CA ALA A 314 -4.89 2.72 25.64
C ALA A 314 -4.10 2.68 26.95
N LEU A 315 -4.66 3.20 28.05
CA LEU A 315 -4.05 3.14 29.38
C LEU A 315 -3.93 1.71 29.91
N TYR A 316 -4.95 0.87 29.70
CA TYR A 316 -4.88 -0.53 30.09
C TYR A 316 -3.74 -1.27 29.37
N GLU A 317 -3.64 -1.12 28.05
CA GLU A 317 -2.55 -1.70 27.26
C GLU A 317 -1.19 -1.14 27.67
N LEU A 318 -1.08 0.17 27.93
CA LEU A 318 0.15 0.80 28.40
C LEU A 318 0.58 0.28 29.78
N TYR A 319 -0.36 0.08 30.69
CA TYR A 319 -0.11 -0.46 32.01
C TYR A 319 0.52 -1.86 31.96
N THR A 320 0.18 -2.68 30.95
CA THR A 320 0.82 -4.01 30.79
C THR A 320 2.34 -3.91 30.68
N TYR A 321 2.85 -2.87 30.03
CA TYR A 321 4.28 -2.59 29.96
C TYR A 321 4.83 -2.05 31.29
N ALA A 322 4.10 -1.12 31.92
CA ALA A 322 4.51 -0.56 33.21
C ALA A 322 4.65 -1.65 34.28
N ALA A 323 3.68 -2.56 34.37
CA ALA A 323 3.72 -3.70 35.29
C ALA A 323 4.87 -4.67 34.96
N LYS A 324 5.11 -4.94 33.67
CA LYS A 324 6.18 -5.84 33.22
C LYS A 324 7.58 -5.32 33.56
N TYR A 325 7.80 -4.01 33.50
CA TYR A 325 9.10 -3.37 33.74
C TYR A 325 9.12 -2.55 35.05
N ASN A 326 8.29 -2.93 36.03
CA ASN A 326 8.07 -2.15 37.24
C ASN A 326 9.36 -1.92 38.05
N GLU A 327 10.22 -2.93 38.17
CA GLU A 327 11.47 -2.80 38.92
C GLU A 327 12.42 -1.80 38.27
N GLU A 328 12.62 -1.88 36.94
CA GLU A 328 13.47 -0.95 36.19
C GLU A 328 12.90 0.47 36.20
N LEU A 329 11.58 0.63 36.07
CA LEU A 329 10.91 1.92 36.14
C LEU A 329 11.06 2.54 37.53
N THR A 330 10.76 1.79 38.59
CA THR A 330 10.88 2.25 39.98
C THR A 330 12.31 2.69 40.28
N LYS A 331 13.31 1.88 39.91
CA LYS A 331 14.72 2.21 40.10
C LYS A 331 15.11 3.48 39.34
N THR A 332 14.62 3.66 38.13
CA THR A 332 14.92 4.87 37.33
C THR A 332 14.30 6.10 37.97
N LEU A 333 13.05 6.02 38.43
CA LEU A 333 12.34 7.11 39.11
C LEU A 333 12.96 7.47 40.47
N GLU A 334 13.54 6.50 41.19
CA GLU A 334 14.23 6.74 42.46
C GLU A 334 15.62 7.37 42.27
N ASN A 335 16.23 7.23 41.09
CA ASN A 335 17.53 7.82 40.77
C ASN A 335 17.42 9.22 40.12
N ASP A 336 16.24 9.61 39.65
CA ASP A 336 16.02 10.92 39.03
C ASP A 336 15.56 11.98 40.05
N GLU A 337 16.31 13.06 40.17
CA GLU A 337 16.07 14.11 41.17
C GLU A 337 14.72 14.82 40.97
N SER A 338 14.27 14.96 39.71
CA SER A 338 12.99 15.60 39.39
C SER A 338 11.80 14.72 39.80
N SER A 339 11.94 13.41 39.60
CA SER A 339 10.96 12.38 39.96
C SER A 339 10.83 12.22 41.47
N LEU A 340 11.95 12.30 42.21
CA LEU A 340 11.96 12.31 43.68
C LEU A 340 11.20 13.52 44.24
N LYS A 341 11.46 14.73 43.71
CA LYS A 341 10.75 15.95 44.14
C LYS A 341 9.24 15.88 43.95
N GLN A 342 8.78 15.14 42.94
CA GLN A 342 7.36 14.99 42.61
C GLN A 342 6.73 13.70 43.17
N ASN A 343 7.49 12.89 43.92
CA ASN A 343 7.06 11.60 44.48
C ASN A 343 6.48 10.63 43.43
N ILE A 344 7.04 10.61 42.21
CA ILE A 344 6.47 9.83 41.09
C ILE A 344 6.56 8.32 41.35
N SER A 345 7.65 7.83 41.96
CA SER A 345 7.81 6.41 42.33
C SER A 345 6.70 5.92 43.27
N LEU A 346 6.26 6.76 44.22
CA LEU A 346 5.16 6.42 45.12
C LEU A 346 3.83 6.35 44.38
N LYS A 347 3.54 7.33 43.50
CA LYS A 347 2.32 7.32 42.67
C LYS A 347 2.23 6.09 41.76
N LEU A 348 3.36 5.65 41.20
CA LEU A 348 3.39 4.42 40.41
C LEU A 348 3.08 3.19 41.27
N LYS A 349 3.61 3.12 42.49
CA LYS A 349 3.29 2.04 43.45
C LYS A 349 1.80 2.02 43.80
N GLU A 350 1.17 3.18 43.99
CA GLU A 350 -0.28 3.29 44.24
C GLU A 350 -1.09 2.69 43.08
N VAL A 351 -0.73 3.02 41.83
CA VAL A 351 -1.38 2.47 40.62
C VAL A 351 -1.22 0.95 40.50
N HIS A 352 -0.14 0.36 41.03
CA HIS A 352 0.05 -1.10 41.05
C HIS A 352 -0.74 -1.82 42.15
N THR A 353 -1.16 -1.10 43.18
CA THR A 353 -1.89 -1.67 44.32
C THR A 353 -3.41 -1.57 44.19
N GLU A 354 -3.91 -0.65 43.35
CA GLU A 354 -5.31 -0.58 42.91
C GLU A 354 -5.60 -1.60 41.78
#